data_AF-A0A1R2CVF9-F1
#
_entry.id   AF-A0A1R2CVF9-F1
#
_cell.length_a   1.000
_cell.length_b   1.000
_cell.length_c   1.000
_cell.angle_alpha   90.00
_cell.angle_beta   90.00
_cell.angle_gamma   90.00
#
_symmetry.space_group_name_H-M   'P 1'
#
loop_
_entity.id
_entity.type
_entity.pdbx_description
1 polymer ?
#
loop_
_entity_poly.entity_id
_entity_poly.type
_entity_poly.pdbx_seq_one_letter_code
_entity_poly.pdbx_strand_id
1 'polypeptide(L)'
;MHKKLLNFFSLVSVAEEQVEILREVLCQRCNYEIFSIYRDIDYRDKGYFDFYDLKDLLRNSEVEDDEILNLLHQWSGDINGRVQYRDFVKWVLPYNKFPKPISEHSGRLSFDIRYSIKRLLEKEIDFVRKFEEYKQEFSDSIGESYLEAFKILGNGHSTMITKENLYNFLVKNGFRTNFDRLEGIFRRFDKDSNGFITYDDFVDSFNTCRPYGKLQKSKSNKEFARNIQELTRSTQEITRSTQDMFRENTHAHERKQNIKNNQIFMNPILKNMFEGFIEIEKTLEAERIKLALRKDFTVEAVFSLFDRKRKKRVSENDIDIGLMNMGIPTFENPGYYIVRHYDKDRDEMLDLSDFYRIFLPKRSYYGLIVKNRSGPSKLSIETLELLNETFRIIISLEQQTESLRSQIKISGIALKEIFNSIKGDSPDNLDYITTDNFREFLIANKLLLTNIDLNGLIERFDNNGDGKITYKEFARVIF
;
A
#
# COMPACT_ATOMS: atom_id res chain seq x y z
N MET A 1 -35.40 -1.00 -0.18
CA MET A 1 -34.18 -1.80 0.11
C MET A 1 -32.94 -1.20 -0.54
N HIS A 2 -32.84 -1.10 -1.87
CA HIS A 2 -31.67 -0.53 -2.59
C HIS A 2 -31.13 0.79 -2.03
N LYS A 3 -31.99 1.79 -1.80
CA LYS A 3 -31.54 3.10 -1.27
C LYS A 3 -30.97 3.01 0.15
N LYS A 4 -31.48 2.08 0.97
CA LYS A 4 -30.99 1.84 2.35
C LYS A 4 -29.63 1.16 2.34
N LEU A 5 -29.47 0.15 1.48
CA LEU A 5 -28.18 -0.50 1.22
C LEU A 5 -27.14 0.50 0.71
N LEU A 6 -27.51 1.32 -0.27
CA LEU A 6 -26.64 2.39 -0.78
C LEU A 6 -26.19 3.30 0.35
N ASN A 7 -27.15 3.85 1.10
CA ASN A 7 -26.89 4.71 2.23
C ASN A 7 -25.90 4.07 3.20
N PHE A 8 -26.22 2.87 3.69
CA PHE A 8 -25.40 2.13 4.64
C PHE A 8 -23.95 1.94 4.16
N PHE A 9 -23.74 1.38 2.96
CA PHE A 9 -22.40 1.13 2.44
C PHE A 9 -21.64 2.42 2.09
N SER A 10 -22.33 3.46 1.64
CA SER A 10 -21.71 4.78 1.44
C SER A 10 -21.18 5.35 2.75
N LEU A 11 -21.89 5.15 3.86
CA LEU A 11 -21.44 5.62 5.17
C LEU A 11 -20.27 4.81 5.71
N VAL A 12 -20.33 3.48 5.63
CA VAL A 12 -19.19 2.63 6.00
C VAL A 12 -17.95 3.02 5.20
N SER A 13 -18.10 3.23 3.90
CA SER A 13 -17.00 3.67 3.03
C SER A 13 -16.34 4.96 3.49
N VAL A 14 -17.12 6.02 3.78
CA VAL A 14 -16.57 7.33 4.17
C VAL A 14 -15.96 7.29 5.57
N ALA A 15 -16.57 6.55 6.49
CA ALA A 15 -16.06 6.44 7.84
C ALA A 15 -14.76 5.63 7.88
N GLU A 16 -14.69 4.51 7.14
CA GLU A 16 -13.47 3.71 7.05
C GLU A 16 -12.31 4.49 6.42
N GLU A 17 -12.60 5.37 5.46
CA GLU A 17 -11.59 6.28 4.90
C GLU A 17 -10.95 7.18 5.96
N GLN A 18 -11.70 7.65 6.97
CA GLN A 18 -11.13 8.43 8.07
C GLN A 18 -10.21 7.61 8.95
N VAL A 19 -10.64 6.38 9.26
CA VAL A 19 -9.85 5.45 10.08
C VAL A 19 -8.58 5.06 9.34
N GLU A 20 -8.68 4.82 8.03
CA GLU A 20 -7.53 4.48 7.20
C GLU A 20 -6.49 5.60 7.19
N ILE A 21 -6.90 6.87 7.08
CA ILE A 21 -5.98 8.01 7.20
C ILE A 21 -5.24 7.96 8.55
N LEU A 22 -5.92 7.64 9.64
CA LEU A 22 -5.27 7.52 10.96
C LEU A 22 -4.32 6.32 11.06
N ARG A 23 -4.64 5.19 10.41
CA ARG A 23 -3.72 4.06 10.27
C ARG A 23 -2.46 4.46 9.49
N GLU A 24 -2.62 5.21 8.41
CA GLU A 24 -1.50 5.73 7.63
C GLU A 24 -0.63 6.67 8.46
N VAL A 25 -1.23 7.59 9.21
CA VAL A 25 -0.54 8.52 10.12
C VAL A 25 0.26 7.78 11.17
N LEU A 26 -0.35 6.79 11.83
CA LEU A 26 0.32 5.97 12.83
C LEU A 26 1.55 5.29 12.23
N CYS A 27 1.40 4.68 11.05
CA CYS A 27 2.48 3.99 10.35
C CYS A 27 3.55 4.92 9.75
N GLN A 28 3.36 6.23 9.80
CA GLN A 28 4.33 7.24 9.36
C GLN A 28 5.09 7.87 10.53
N ARG A 29 4.77 7.50 11.79
CA ARG A 29 5.54 7.96 12.95
C ARG A 29 6.95 7.38 12.95
N CYS A 30 7.92 8.20 13.34
CA CYS A 30 9.30 7.75 13.56
C CYS A 30 9.32 6.60 14.58
N ASN A 31 10.12 5.57 14.32
CA ASN A 31 10.23 4.35 15.14
C ASN A 31 8.91 3.57 15.28
N TYR A 32 7.98 3.73 14.33
CA TYR A 32 6.78 2.88 14.26
C TYR A 32 7.17 1.41 14.07
N GLU A 33 6.81 0.60 15.05
CA GLU A 33 6.86 -0.86 14.98
C GLU A 33 5.57 -1.41 15.59
N ILE A 34 4.76 -2.08 14.75
CA ILE A 34 3.45 -2.58 15.17
C ILE A 34 3.54 -3.60 16.32
N PHE A 35 4.59 -4.43 16.33
CA PHE A 35 4.81 -5.41 17.39
C PHE A 35 5.10 -4.73 18.74
N SER A 36 5.88 -3.65 18.74
CA SER A 36 6.13 -2.85 19.94
C SER A 36 4.87 -2.17 20.47
N ILE A 37 3.94 -1.74 19.60
CA ILE A 37 2.63 -1.23 20.03
C ILE A 37 1.80 -2.36 20.64
N TYR A 38 1.74 -3.52 19.99
CA TYR A 38 1.01 -4.68 20.51
C TYR A 38 1.48 -5.07 21.90
N ARG A 39 2.80 -5.14 22.12
CA ARG A 39 3.43 -5.45 23.42
C ARG A 39 3.21 -4.36 24.46
N ASP A 40 3.12 -3.07 24.07
CA ASP A 40 2.79 -1.99 25.01
C ASP A 40 1.34 -2.12 25.53
N ILE A 41 0.43 -2.66 24.70
CA ILE A 41 -0.95 -2.97 25.10
C ILE A 41 -0.97 -4.26 25.93
N ASP A 42 -0.35 -5.34 25.44
CA ASP A 42 -0.16 -6.59 26.18
C ASP A 42 1.03 -6.50 27.15
N TYR A 43 1.01 -5.52 28.05
CA TYR A 43 2.12 -5.27 28.99
C TYR A 43 2.34 -6.41 30.00
N ARG A 44 1.39 -7.35 30.09
CA ARG A 44 1.47 -8.55 30.92
C ARG A 44 2.00 -9.77 30.16
N ASP A 45 2.31 -9.62 28.88
CA ASP A 45 2.86 -10.67 28.00
C ASP A 45 1.99 -11.94 27.98
N LYS A 46 0.67 -11.76 27.87
CA LYS A 46 -0.30 -12.87 27.82
C LYS A 46 -0.32 -13.55 26.45
N GLY A 47 0.25 -12.92 25.42
CA GLY A 47 0.15 -13.30 24.02
C GLY A 47 -1.15 -12.82 23.35
N TYR A 48 -1.97 -12.06 24.08
CA TYR A 48 -3.23 -11.45 23.63
C TYR A 48 -3.54 -10.26 24.54
N PHE A 49 -4.28 -9.29 24.04
CA PHE A 49 -4.87 -8.26 24.91
C PHE A 49 -6.39 -8.36 24.96
N ASP A 50 -6.95 -7.92 26.07
CA ASP A 50 -8.37 -7.99 26.40
C ASP A 50 -8.95 -6.62 26.80
N PHE A 51 -10.20 -6.63 27.27
CA PHE A 51 -10.92 -5.45 27.74
C PHE A 51 -10.12 -4.60 28.73
N TYR A 52 -9.43 -5.22 29.68
CA TYR A 52 -8.72 -4.48 30.73
C TYR A 52 -7.48 -3.77 30.18
N ASP A 53 -6.80 -4.37 29.21
CA ASP A 53 -5.61 -3.76 28.58
C ASP A 53 -6.00 -2.57 27.72
N LEU A 54 -7.07 -2.69 26.90
CA LEU A 54 -7.58 -1.55 26.13
C LEU A 54 -8.13 -0.45 27.04
N LYS A 55 -8.81 -0.81 28.13
CA LYS A 55 -9.31 0.16 29.11
C LYS A 55 -8.18 0.94 29.78
N ASP A 56 -7.04 0.31 30.04
CA ASP A 56 -5.86 1.01 30.56
C ASP A 56 -5.24 1.96 29.50
N LEU A 57 -5.12 1.53 28.25
CA LEU A 57 -4.64 2.39 27.17
C LEU A 57 -5.54 3.61 26.93
N LEU A 58 -6.86 3.40 26.99
CA LEU A 58 -7.90 4.43 26.83
C LEU A 58 -8.21 5.17 28.14
N ARG A 59 -7.37 5.03 29.17
CA ARG A 59 -7.55 5.76 30.41
C ARG A 59 -7.55 7.27 30.15
N ASN A 60 -8.46 7.98 30.81
CA ASN A 60 -8.73 9.41 30.62
C ASN A 60 -9.36 9.77 29.26
N SER A 61 -9.99 8.81 28.57
CA SER A 61 -10.88 9.07 27.42
C SER A 61 -12.35 9.04 27.87
N GLU A 62 -13.22 9.69 27.10
CA GLU A 62 -14.68 9.68 27.31
C GLU A 62 -15.32 8.41 26.70
N VAL A 63 -14.69 7.25 26.90
CA VAL A 63 -15.10 5.97 26.32
C VAL A 63 -15.77 5.12 27.40
N GLU A 64 -16.95 4.57 27.10
CA GLU A 64 -17.67 3.68 28.02
C GLU A 64 -17.24 2.21 27.85
N ASP A 65 -17.48 1.39 28.87
CA ASP A 65 -17.07 -0.01 28.92
C ASP A 65 -17.70 -0.85 27.78
N ASP A 66 -18.99 -0.61 27.49
CA ASP A 66 -19.68 -1.32 26.40
C ASP A 66 -19.09 -1.00 25.03
N GLU A 67 -18.45 0.16 24.85
CA GLU A 67 -17.85 0.56 23.59
C GLU A 67 -16.54 -0.17 23.32
N ILE A 68 -15.76 -0.37 24.38
CA ILE A 68 -14.54 -1.18 24.33
C ILE A 68 -14.91 -2.63 24.02
N LEU A 69 -15.99 -3.15 24.61
CA LEU A 69 -16.48 -4.50 24.32
C LEU A 69 -16.95 -4.64 22.87
N ASN A 70 -17.70 -3.68 22.34
CA ASN A 70 -18.14 -3.68 20.93
C ASN A 70 -16.96 -3.59 19.97
N LEU A 71 -15.95 -2.78 20.31
CA LEU A 71 -14.72 -2.67 19.54
C LEU A 71 -13.95 -3.99 19.52
N LEU A 72 -13.80 -4.65 20.67
CA LEU A 72 -13.15 -5.95 20.76
C LEU A 72 -13.89 -6.99 19.94
N HIS A 73 -15.22 -7.08 20.06
CA HIS A 73 -16.01 -8.02 19.29
C HIS A 73 -15.88 -7.84 17.77
N GLN A 74 -15.73 -6.60 17.30
CA GLN A 74 -15.55 -6.31 15.88
C GLN A 74 -14.25 -6.92 15.31
N TRP A 75 -13.19 -6.93 16.12
CA TRP A 75 -11.83 -7.22 15.68
C TRP A 75 -11.22 -8.52 16.22
N SER A 76 -11.70 -9.03 17.36
CA SER A 76 -11.22 -10.29 17.94
C SER A 76 -11.65 -11.46 17.06
N GLY A 77 -10.71 -12.36 16.76
CA GLY A 77 -11.02 -13.62 16.10
C GLY A 77 -11.66 -14.67 17.02
N ASP A 78 -11.85 -14.36 18.30
CA ASP A 78 -12.41 -15.30 19.29
C ASP A 78 -13.65 -14.77 20.02
N ILE A 79 -14.41 -15.71 20.60
CA ILE A 79 -15.64 -15.45 21.35
C ILE A 79 -15.41 -14.77 22.71
N ASN A 80 -14.16 -14.73 23.17
CA ASN A 80 -13.81 -14.20 24.49
C ASN A 80 -13.37 -12.73 24.42
N GLY A 81 -13.38 -12.12 23.22
CA GLY A 81 -12.96 -10.75 23.01
C GLY A 81 -11.45 -10.55 23.19
N ARG A 82 -10.65 -11.60 22.99
CA ARG A 82 -9.18 -11.50 23.05
C ARG A 82 -8.65 -11.20 21.67
N VAL A 83 -7.83 -10.17 21.57
CA VAL A 83 -7.21 -9.76 20.31
C VAL A 83 -5.80 -10.31 20.28
N GLN A 84 -5.57 -11.25 19.36
CA GLN A 84 -4.24 -11.77 19.08
C GLN A 84 -3.48 -10.81 18.17
N TYR A 85 -2.16 -11.01 18.06
CA TYR A 85 -1.31 -10.17 17.20
C TYR A 85 -1.80 -10.13 15.74
N ARG A 86 -2.26 -11.26 15.19
CA ARG A 86 -2.84 -11.32 13.83
C ARG A 86 -4.05 -10.40 13.68
N ASP A 87 -4.93 -10.42 14.67
CA ASP A 87 -6.16 -9.63 14.69
C ASP A 87 -5.83 -8.14 14.82
N PHE A 88 -4.85 -7.82 15.67
CA PHE A 88 -4.32 -6.47 15.84
C PHE A 88 -3.67 -5.92 14.56
N VAL A 89 -2.94 -6.76 13.83
CA VAL A 89 -2.34 -6.39 12.53
C VAL A 89 -3.44 -6.05 11.52
N LYS A 90 -4.49 -6.88 11.40
CA LYS A 90 -5.66 -6.61 10.53
C LYS A 90 -6.37 -5.32 10.92
N TRP A 91 -6.43 -5.03 12.21
CA TRP A 91 -7.08 -3.83 12.74
C TRP A 91 -6.26 -2.55 12.48
N VAL A 92 -4.96 -2.55 12.78
CA VAL A 92 -4.16 -1.32 12.89
C VAL A 92 -3.36 -0.99 11.63
N LEU A 93 -3.02 -1.97 10.78
CA LEU A 93 -2.28 -1.68 9.55
C LEU A 93 -3.17 -1.15 8.43
N PRO A 94 -2.72 -0.16 7.66
CA PRO A 94 -3.32 0.19 6.38
C PRO A 94 -3.41 -1.01 5.44
N TYR A 95 -4.41 -1.05 4.56
CA TYR A 95 -4.62 -2.21 3.66
C TYR A 95 -3.50 -2.41 2.63
N ASN A 96 -2.68 -1.39 2.41
CA ASN A 96 -1.53 -1.42 1.51
C ASN A 96 -0.19 -1.67 2.21
N LYS A 97 -0.18 -1.95 3.53
CA LYS A 97 1.03 -2.20 4.31
C LYS A 97 1.08 -3.62 4.85
N PHE A 98 2.29 -4.19 4.86
CA PHE A 98 2.60 -5.44 5.54
C PHE A 98 3.34 -5.15 6.85
N PRO A 99 3.19 -6.01 7.88
CA PRO A 99 4.01 -5.89 9.09
C PRO A 99 5.48 -6.06 8.71
N LYS A 100 6.33 -5.13 9.16
CA LYS A 100 7.79 -5.27 9.04
C LYS A 100 8.25 -6.51 9.86
N PRO A 101 9.37 -7.16 9.49
CA PRO A 101 9.98 -8.19 10.33
C PRO A 101 10.18 -7.68 11.76
N ILE A 102 9.89 -8.52 12.75
CA ILE A 102 10.03 -8.16 14.16
C ILE A 102 11.50 -7.82 14.41
N SER A 103 11.74 -6.58 14.83
CA SER A 103 13.04 -6.16 15.30
C SER A 103 13.03 -6.19 16.83
N GLU A 104 14.09 -6.65 17.47
CA GLU A 104 14.16 -6.75 18.94
C GLU A 104 14.31 -5.37 19.62
N HIS A 105 13.52 -4.37 19.23
CA HIS A 105 13.49 -3.10 19.92
C HIS A 105 12.76 -3.28 21.26
N SER A 106 13.56 -3.43 22.32
CA SER A 106 13.17 -3.59 23.73
C SER A 106 13.00 -2.24 24.43
N GLY A 107 12.49 -1.23 23.72
CA GLY A 107 12.26 0.13 24.24
C GLY A 107 10.81 0.38 24.67
N ARG A 108 10.61 1.33 25.59
CA ARG A 108 9.29 1.87 25.93
C ARG A 108 8.72 2.64 24.73
N LEU A 109 7.44 2.44 24.43
CA LEU A 109 6.79 3.10 23.30
C LEU A 109 6.86 4.62 23.44
N SER A 110 7.22 5.32 22.36
CA SER A 110 7.30 6.78 22.39
C SER A 110 5.91 7.39 22.64
N PHE A 111 5.88 8.55 23.30
CA PHE A 111 4.62 9.25 23.60
C PHE A 111 3.81 9.52 22.33
N ASP A 112 4.48 9.90 21.23
CA ASP A 112 3.82 10.22 19.97
C ASP A 112 3.13 9.00 19.32
N ILE A 113 3.76 7.82 19.40
CA ILE A 113 3.16 6.58 18.92
C ILE A 113 2.00 6.19 19.82
N ARG A 114 2.19 6.22 21.15
CA ARG A 114 1.14 5.90 22.13
C ARG A 114 -0.08 6.82 22.01
N TYR A 115 0.14 8.11 21.76
CA TYR A 115 -0.92 9.07 21.47
C TYR A 115 -1.62 8.78 20.14
N SER A 116 -0.86 8.44 19.10
CA SER A 116 -1.41 8.15 17.77
C SER A 116 -2.28 6.89 17.76
N ILE A 117 -1.84 5.82 18.44
CA ILE A 117 -2.68 4.61 18.57
C ILE A 117 -3.91 4.90 19.41
N LYS A 118 -3.79 5.66 20.50
CA LYS A 118 -4.94 6.07 21.31
C LYS A 118 -5.99 6.83 20.48
N ARG A 119 -5.56 7.83 19.68
CA ARG A 119 -6.46 8.54 18.76
C ARG A 119 -7.10 7.65 17.71
N LEU A 120 -6.34 6.70 17.15
CA LEU A 120 -6.88 5.72 16.20
C LEU A 120 -8.00 4.90 16.85
N LEU A 121 -7.78 4.40 18.07
CA LEU A 121 -8.76 3.61 18.82
C LEU A 121 -10.00 4.42 19.21
N GLU A 122 -9.84 5.65 19.69
CA GLU A 122 -10.96 6.55 19.99
C GLU A 122 -11.81 6.81 18.74
N LYS A 123 -11.17 7.07 17.61
CA LYS A 123 -11.88 7.25 16.35
C LYS A 123 -12.60 5.98 15.91
N GLU A 124 -12.01 4.84 16.20
CA GLU A 124 -12.59 3.54 15.87
C GLU A 124 -13.81 3.22 16.73
N ILE A 125 -13.78 3.61 18.00
CA ILE A 125 -14.94 3.55 18.90
C ILE A 125 -16.06 4.46 18.39
N ASP A 126 -15.75 5.70 18.01
CA ASP A 126 -16.74 6.61 17.41
C ASP A 126 -17.39 6.00 16.16
N PHE A 127 -16.60 5.29 15.35
CA PHE A 127 -17.12 4.61 14.18
C PHE A 127 -17.99 3.42 14.56
N VAL A 128 -17.53 2.54 15.47
CA VAL A 128 -18.30 1.38 15.94
C VAL A 128 -19.64 1.84 16.55
N ARG A 129 -19.65 2.90 17.35
CA ARG A 129 -20.88 3.50 17.91
C ARG A 129 -21.86 3.86 16.80
N LYS A 130 -21.41 4.62 15.79
CA LYS A 130 -22.24 4.98 14.64
C LYS A 130 -22.67 3.75 13.85
N PHE A 131 -21.76 2.80 13.65
CA PHE A 131 -22.02 1.58 12.89
C PHE A 131 -23.13 0.76 13.54
N GLU A 132 -23.11 0.59 14.86
CA GLU A 132 -24.18 -0.07 15.62
C GLU A 132 -25.52 0.67 15.53
N GLU A 133 -25.55 2.01 15.61
CA GLU A 133 -26.78 2.78 15.36
C GLU A 133 -27.37 2.47 13.97
N TYR A 134 -26.52 2.39 12.95
CA TYR A 134 -26.97 2.10 11.59
C TYR A 134 -27.34 0.63 11.39
N LYS A 135 -26.70 -0.32 12.08
CA LYS A 135 -27.12 -1.73 12.06
C LYS A 135 -28.51 -1.89 12.63
N GLN A 136 -28.81 -1.21 13.73
CA GLN A 136 -30.14 -1.22 14.34
C GLN A 136 -31.18 -0.62 13.39
N GLU A 137 -30.92 0.57 12.85
CA GLU A 137 -31.82 1.19 11.86
C GLU A 137 -31.99 0.32 10.60
N PHE A 138 -30.92 -0.29 10.12
CA PHE A 138 -30.95 -1.19 8.97
C PHE A 138 -31.81 -2.42 9.26
N SER A 139 -31.63 -3.05 10.42
CA SER A 139 -32.35 -4.26 10.86
C SER A 139 -33.84 -3.97 11.08
N ASP A 140 -34.18 -2.89 11.80
CA ASP A 140 -35.55 -2.44 12.04
C ASP A 140 -36.31 -2.16 10.73
N SER A 141 -35.58 -1.73 9.70
CA SER A 141 -36.17 -1.19 8.48
C SER A 141 -36.16 -2.17 7.30
N ILE A 142 -35.46 -3.29 7.41
CA ILE A 142 -35.43 -4.40 6.41
C ILE A 142 -36.21 -5.63 6.90
N GLY A 143 -36.53 -5.72 8.19
CA GLY A 143 -37.21 -6.89 8.77
C GLY A 143 -36.33 -8.15 8.66
N GLU A 144 -36.91 -9.30 8.38
CA GLU A 144 -36.21 -10.61 8.30
C GLU A 144 -35.40 -10.84 6.99
N SER A 145 -35.34 -9.87 6.08
CA SER A 145 -34.94 -10.15 4.70
C SER A 145 -33.46 -9.85 4.37
N TYR A 146 -32.52 -10.19 5.27
CA TYR A 146 -31.07 -10.13 4.98
C TYR A 146 -30.72 -10.89 3.69
N LEU A 147 -31.46 -11.96 3.39
CA LEU A 147 -31.29 -12.73 2.16
C LEU A 147 -31.55 -11.90 0.89
N GLU A 148 -32.61 -11.09 0.86
CA GLU A 148 -32.88 -10.21 -0.30
C GLU A 148 -31.86 -9.08 -0.38
N ALA A 149 -31.41 -8.55 0.76
CA ALA A 149 -30.34 -7.57 0.79
C ALA A 149 -29.03 -8.14 0.21
N PHE A 150 -28.68 -9.36 0.63
CA PHE A 150 -27.53 -10.10 0.13
C PHE A 150 -27.64 -10.38 -1.37
N LYS A 151 -28.80 -10.86 -1.85
CA LYS A 151 -29.06 -11.08 -3.29
C LYS A 151 -28.94 -9.80 -4.10
N ILE A 152 -29.46 -8.68 -3.63
CA ILE A 152 -29.33 -7.39 -4.33
C ILE A 152 -27.86 -7.02 -4.54
N LEU A 153 -27.04 -7.20 -3.50
CA LEU A 153 -25.61 -6.91 -3.57
C LEU A 153 -24.86 -7.92 -4.43
N GLY A 154 -25.25 -9.19 -4.41
CA GLY A 154 -24.65 -10.29 -5.17
C GLY A 154 -25.23 -10.55 -6.56
N ASN A 155 -25.98 -9.60 -7.15
CA ASN A 155 -26.64 -9.76 -8.46
C ASN A 155 -27.60 -10.97 -8.58
N GLY A 156 -28.34 -11.30 -7.51
CA GLY A 156 -29.51 -12.19 -7.51
C GLY A 156 -29.22 -13.69 -7.42
N HIS A 157 -28.09 -14.15 -7.96
CA HIS A 157 -27.73 -15.58 -8.02
C HIS A 157 -26.36 -15.92 -7.41
N SER A 158 -25.59 -14.91 -6.97
CA SER A 158 -24.29 -15.18 -6.34
C SER A 158 -24.48 -15.64 -4.90
N THR A 159 -23.72 -16.67 -4.51
CA THR A 159 -23.58 -17.12 -3.13
C THR A 159 -22.62 -16.24 -2.33
N MET A 160 -21.97 -15.27 -2.99
CA MET A 160 -20.92 -14.42 -2.45
C MET A 160 -21.03 -13.00 -3.00
N ILE A 161 -20.71 -11.99 -2.20
CA ILE A 161 -20.59 -10.60 -2.67
C ILE A 161 -19.11 -10.34 -2.95
N THR A 162 -18.78 -10.06 -4.22
CA THR A 162 -17.43 -9.64 -4.62
C THR A 162 -17.28 -8.13 -4.58
N LYS A 163 -16.03 -7.63 -4.55
CA LYS A 163 -15.75 -6.19 -4.66
C LYS A 163 -16.34 -5.59 -5.94
N GLU A 164 -16.34 -6.34 -7.04
CA GLU A 164 -16.96 -5.94 -8.30
C GLU A 164 -18.49 -5.81 -8.17
N ASN A 165 -19.15 -6.76 -7.49
CA ASN A 165 -20.59 -6.65 -7.27
C ASN A 165 -20.95 -5.40 -6.47
N LEU A 166 -20.21 -5.14 -5.38
CA LEU A 166 -20.42 -3.97 -4.55
C LEU A 166 -20.08 -2.66 -5.28
N TYR A 167 -19.00 -2.63 -6.06
CA TYR A 167 -18.64 -1.51 -6.94
C TYR A 167 -19.79 -1.16 -7.88
N ASN A 168 -20.28 -2.16 -8.62
CA ASN A 168 -21.35 -2.00 -9.59
C ASN A 168 -22.64 -1.53 -8.92
N PHE A 169 -22.98 -2.08 -7.75
CA PHE A 169 -24.12 -1.63 -6.98
C PHE A 169 -24.01 -0.15 -6.57
N LEU A 170 -22.89 0.26 -5.98
CA LEU A 170 -22.70 1.63 -5.50
C LEU A 170 -22.71 2.64 -6.66
N VAL A 171 -21.97 2.37 -7.74
CA VAL A 171 -21.87 3.25 -8.90
C VAL A 171 -23.21 3.36 -9.63
N LYS A 172 -23.91 2.23 -9.87
CA LYS A 172 -25.23 2.21 -10.51
C LYS A 172 -26.26 3.04 -9.75
N ASN A 173 -26.13 3.11 -8.42
CA ASN A 173 -27.03 3.87 -7.57
C ASN A 173 -26.52 5.30 -7.25
N GLY A 174 -25.48 5.77 -7.96
CA GLY A 174 -25.05 7.16 -7.92
C GLY A 174 -23.99 7.52 -6.87
N PHE A 175 -23.41 6.53 -6.19
CA PHE A 175 -22.30 6.76 -5.27
C PHE A 175 -20.95 6.57 -5.97
N ARG A 176 -20.11 7.61 -5.94
CA ARG A 176 -18.76 7.55 -6.50
C ARG A 176 -17.82 6.87 -5.51
N THR A 177 -17.31 5.71 -5.89
CA THR A 177 -16.37 4.92 -5.09
C THR A 177 -15.18 4.46 -5.94
N ASN A 178 -14.14 3.95 -5.28
CA ASN A 178 -12.95 3.35 -5.88
C ASN A 178 -12.59 2.05 -5.14
N PHE A 179 -11.58 1.32 -5.62
CA PHE A 179 -11.20 0.04 -5.01
C PHE A 179 -10.66 0.20 -3.58
N ASP A 180 -9.96 1.29 -3.27
CA ASP A 180 -9.47 1.60 -1.92
C ASP A 180 -10.61 1.71 -0.90
N ARG A 181 -11.68 2.43 -1.27
CA ARG A 181 -12.90 2.55 -0.44
C ARG A 181 -13.65 1.22 -0.29
N LEU A 182 -13.61 0.37 -1.31
CA LEU A 182 -14.19 -0.98 -1.22
C LEU A 182 -13.37 -1.89 -0.31
N GLU A 183 -12.04 -1.75 -0.29
CA GLU A 183 -11.17 -2.46 0.64
C GLU A 183 -11.55 -2.17 2.09
N GLY A 184 -11.80 -0.90 2.38
CA GLY A 184 -12.28 -0.46 3.67
C GLY A 184 -13.61 -1.12 4.07
N ILE A 185 -14.57 -1.18 3.14
CA ILE A 185 -15.82 -1.90 3.40
C ILE A 185 -15.52 -3.38 3.65
N PHE A 186 -14.80 -4.05 2.75
CA PHE A 186 -14.51 -5.48 2.86
C PHE A 186 -13.83 -5.84 4.17
N ARG A 187 -12.91 -5.00 4.67
CA ARG A 187 -12.27 -5.20 5.98
C ARG A 187 -13.26 -5.38 7.14
N ARG A 188 -14.46 -4.79 7.07
CA ARG A 188 -15.49 -4.88 8.12
C ARG A 188 -16.39 -6.11 7.99
N PHE A 189 -16.57 -6.62 6.78
CA PHE A 189 -17.54 -7.67 6.47
C PHE A 189 -16.85 -9.01 6.17
N ASP A 190 -15.72 -9.01 5.47
CA ASP A 190 -14.92 -10.20 5.14
C ASP A 190 -14.08 -10.64 6.35
N LYS A 191 -14.66 -11.52 7.18
CA LYS A 191 -14.09 -11.94 8.46
C LYS A 191 -12.85 -12.82 8.26
N ASP A 192 -12.89 -13.75 7.31
CA ASP A 192 -11.78 -14.67 7.01
C ASP A 192 -10.75 -14.10 6.03
N SER A 193 -11.02 -12.93 5.43
CA SER A 193 -10.12 -12.23 4.51
C SER A 193 -9.85 -13.01 3.23
N ASN A 194 -10.83 -13.78 2.77
CA ASN A 194 -10.76 -14.55 1.53
C ASN A 194 -11.05 -13.70 0.27
N GLY A 195 -11.45 -12.42 0.44
CA GLY A 195 -11.76 -11.49 -0.64
C GLY A 195 -13.23 -11.46 -1.07
N PHE A 196 -14.10 -12.19 -0.38
CA PHE A 196 -15.51 -12.34 -0.66
C PHE A 196 -16.33 -12.22 0.64
N ILE A 197 -17.53 -11.66 0.56
CA ILE A 197 -18.45 -11.63 1.71
C ILE A 197 -19.48 -12.73 1.48
N THR A 198 -19.46 -13.76 2.33
CA THR A 198 -20.47 -14.83 2.33
C THR A 198 -21.77 -14.36 2.99
N TYR A 199 -22.84 -15.17 2.89
CA TYR A 199 -24.09 -14.85 3.59
C TYR A 199 -23.90 -14.80 5.10
N ASP A 200 -23.09 -15.71 5.64
CA ASP A 200 -22.79 -15.77 7.08
C ASP A 200 -21.98 -14.54 7.51
N ASP A 201 -20.92 -14.17 6.76
CA ASP A 201 -20.18 -12.92 6.98
C ASP A 201 -21.09 -11.69 7.00
N PHE A 202 -22.02 -11.64 6.03
CA PHE A 202 -22.98 -10.56 5.92
C PHE A 202 -23.90 -10.53 7.13
N VAL A 203 -24.57 -11.63 7.47
CA VAL A 203 -25.49 -11.68 8.61
C VAL A 203 -24.77 -11.41 9.94
N ASP A 204 -23.61 -12.02 10.16
CA ASP A 204 -22.79 -11.81 11.35
C ASP A 204 -22.37 -10.36 11.51
N SER A 205 -22.10 -9.65 10.41
CA SER A 205 -21.81 -8.22 10.47
C SER A 205 -22.99 -7.38 10.96
N PHE A 206 -24.23 -7.85 10.85
CA PHE A 206 -25.44 -7.16 11.34
C PHE A 206 -25.93 -7.65 12.71
N ASN A 207 -25.42 -8.77 13.22
CA ASN A 207 -25.69 -9.23 14.57
C ASN A 207 -25.08 -8.25 15.59
N THR A 208 -25.92 -7.45 16.25
CA THR A 208 -25.49 -6.44 17.23
C THR A 208 -24.96 -7.08 18.49
N CYS A 209 -23.77 -6.66 18.97
CA CYS A 209 -23.17 -7.33 20.11
C CYS A 209 -23.80 -6.94 21.46
N ARG A 210 -24.27 -5.69 21.63
CA ARG A 210 -25.23 -5.25 22.66
C ARG A 210 -25.88 -3.93 22.22
N PRO A 211 -27.19 -3.72 22.41
CA PRO A 211 -27.81 -2.46 22.06
C PRO A 211 -27.35 -1.36 23.01
N TYR A 212 -26.74 -0.31 22.45
CA TYR A 212 -26.60 0.97 23.15
C TYR A 212 -27.96 1.41 23.69
N GLY A 213 -27.97 1.92 24.92
CA GLY A 213 -29.18 2.27 25.66
C GLY A 213 -30.20 3.02 24.79
N LYS A 214 -31.47 2.61 24.93
CA LYS A 214 -32.67 3.14 24.25
C LYS A 214 -32.49 4.59 23.80
N LEU A 215 -32.52 4.91 22.50
CA LEU A 215 -32.93 6.24 22.02
C LEU A 215 -33.21 6.35 20.50
N GLN A 216 -34.29 7.09 20.25
CA GLN A 216 -34.70 7.91 19.10
C GLN A 216 -35.09 7.29 17.76
N LYS A 217 -36.24 7.79 17.27
CA LYS A 217 -36.97 7.40 16.07
C LYS A 217 -36.09 7.39 14.81
N SER A 218 -36.43 6.48 13.88
CA SER A 218 -35.88 6.38 12.51
C SER A 218 -35.55 7.76 11.92
N LYS A 219 -34.27 7.92 11.53
CA LYS A 219 -33.76 9.16 10.92
C LYS A 219 -34.27 9.26 9.47
N SER A 220 -34.55 10.49 9.02
CA SER A 220 -35.04 10.69 7.65
C SER A 220 -33.92 10.57 6.62
N ASN A 221 -34.26 10.25 5.36
CA ASN A 221 -33.30 10.25 4.24
C ASN A 221 -32.53 11.59 4.08
N LYS A 222 -33.12 12.72 4.51
CA LYS A 222 -32.46 14.03 4.48
C LYS A 222 -31.37 14.15 5.56
N GLU A 223 -31.61 13.60 6.74
CA GLU A 223 -30.60 13.54 7.82
C GLU A 223 -29.45 12.61 7.46
N PHE A 224 -29.74 11.50 6.77
CA PHE A 224 -28.71 10.59 6.28
C PHE A 224 -27.74 11.27 5.29
N ALA A 225 -28.28 11.97 4.30
CA ALA A 225 -27.47 12.72 3.33
C ALA A 225 -26.61 13.80 4.02
N ARG A 226 -27.16 14.46 5.04
CA ARG A 226 -26.45 15.43 5.87
C ARG A 226 -25.30 14.79 6.65
N ASN A 227 -25.52 13.63 7.28
CA ASN A 227 -24.49 12.90 8.00
C ASN A 227 -23.32 12.52 7.07
N ILE A 228 -23.60 12.00 5.87
CA ILE A 228 -22.55 11.71 4.88
C ILE A 228 -21.79 12.98 4.49
N GLN A 229 -22.47 14.11 4.31
CA GLN A 229 -21.82 15.37 3.98
C GLN A 229 -20.91 15.88 5.13
N GLU A 230 -21.37 15.79 6.37
CA GLU A 230 -20.60 16.16 7.57
C GLU A 230 -19.39 15.23 7.76
N LEU A 231 -19.58 13.91 7.60
CA LEU A 231 -18.49 12.92 7.59
C LEU A 231 -17.48 13.24 6.48
N THR A 232 -17.93 13.47 5.24
CA THR A 232 -17.04 13.81 4.11
C THR A 232 -16.24 15.08 4.38
N ARG A 233 -16.88 16.12 4.95
CA ARG A 233 -16.20 17.36 5.33
C ARG A 233 -15.16 17.12 6.42
N SER A 234 -15.51 16.37 7.46
CA SER A 234 -14.55 16.01 8.51
C SER A 234 -13.40 15.15 7.98
N THR A 235 -13.63 14.28 6.99
CA THR A 235 -12.55 13.55 6.30
C THR A 235 -11.60 14.52 5.62
N GLN A 236 -12.10 15.50 4.88
CA GLN A 236 -11.27 16.52 4.24
C GLN A 236 -10.49 17.37 5.25
N GLU A 237 -11.10 17.71 6.39
CA GLU A 237 -10.44 18.43 7.48
C GLU A 237 -9.36 17.58 8.15
N ILE A 238 -9.60 16.29 8.40
CA ILE A 238 -8.59 15.35 8.89
C ILE A 238 -7.46 15.23 7.87
N THR A 239 -7.75 15.04 6.58
CA THR A 239 -6.72 14.97 5.53
C THR A 239 -5.88 16.24 5.49
N ARG A 240 -6.52 17.43 5.54
CA ARG A 240 -5.81 18.72 5.55
C ARG A 240 -4.99 18.92 6.81
N SER A 241 -5.57 18.69 7.99
CA SER A 241 -4.85 18.76 9.27
C SER A 241 -3.70 17.76 9.33
N THR A 242 -3.86 16.60 8.71
CA THR A 242 -2.78 15.61 8.62
C THR A 242 -1.68 16.11 7.66
N GLN A 243 -2.04 16.62 6.49
CA GLN A 243 -1.10 17.27 5.57
C GLN A 243 -0.39 18.47 6.21
N ASP A 244 -1.11 19.26 7.01
CA ASP A 244 -0.57 20.41 7.73
C ASP A 244 0.27 19.98 8.94
N MET A 245 -0.06 18.88 9.64
CA MET A 245 0.84 18.27 10.63
C MET A 245 2.11 17.72 9.96
N PHE A 246 2.04 17.21 8.73
CA PHE A 246 3.22 16.84 7.97
C PHE A 246 4.05 18.07 7.55
N ARG A 247 3.39 19.21 7.27
CA ARG A 247 4.03 20.52 7.03
C ARG A 247 4.64 21.14 8.31
N GLU A 248 3.95 21.02 9.44
CA GLU A 248 4.42 21.53 10.73
C GLU A 248 5.48 20.62 11.35
N ASN A 249 5.45 19.31 11.11
CA ASN A 249 6.59 18.44 11.45
C ASN A 249 7.81 18.75 10.59
N THR A 250 7.64 19.18 9.32
CA THR A 250 8.75 19.73 8.52
C THR A 250 9.26 21.05 9.10
N HIS A 251 8.38 21.98 9.51
CA HIS A 251 8.77 23.24 10.15
C HIS A 251 9.29 23.12 11.61
N ALA A 252 8.87 22.10 12.37
CA ALA A 252 9.35 21.81 13.71
C ALA A 252 10.71 21.08 13.66
N HIS A 253 10.95 20.28 12.61
CA HIS A 253 12.28 19.80 12.27
C HIS A 253 13.19 20.97 11.86
N GLU A 254 12.71 21.93 11.06
CA GLU A 254 13.44 23.18 10.73
C GLU A 254 13.82 24.01 11.98
N ARG A 255 12.99 24.06 13.04
CA ARG A 255 13.29 24.83 14.28
C ARG A 255 14.25 24.12 15.23
N LYS A 256 14.25 22.77 15.29
CA LYS A 256 15.22 22.01 16.10
C LYS A 256 16.53 21.72 15.36
N GLN A 257 16.57 21.81 14.03
CA GLN A 257 17.78 21.65 13.22
C GLN A 257 18.53 22.96 12.95
N ASN A 258 17.95 24.12 13.26
CA ASN A 258 18.58 25.43 13.05
C ASN A 258 19.76 25.76 13.99
N ILE A 259 20.25 24.82 14.81
CA ILE A 259 21.41 25.04 15.69
C ILE A 259 22.63 24.17 15.32
N LYS A 260 22.56 23.21 14.38
CA LYS A 260 23.77 22.49 13.92
C LYS A 260 23.76 22.13 12.43
N ASN A 261 24.32 23.05 11.65
CA ASN A 261 25.19 22.92 10.46
C ASN A 261 24.84 21.97 9.29
N ASN A 262 24.85 22.57 8.08
CA ASN A 262 25.13 22.03 6.74
C ASN A 262 24.14 21.02 6.11
N GLN A 263 23.01 21.51 5.57
CA GLN A 263 22.32 20.77 4.50
C GLN A 263 22.83 21.20 3.12
N ILE A 264 23.48 20.27 2.44
CA ILE A 264 23.82 20.36 1.02
C ILE A 264 22.50 20.30 0.24
N PHE A 265 22.11 21.39 -0.42
CA PHE A 265 21.01 21.39 -1.37
C PHE A 265 21.35 20.42 -2.52
N MET A 266 20.43 19.50 -2.86
CA MET A 266 20.69 18.52 -3.92
C MET A 266 20.99 19.24 -5.23
N ASN A 267 22.07 18.83 -5.89
CA ASN A 267 22.45 19.37 -7.18
C ASN A 267 21.27 19.21 -8.18
N PRO A 268 20.90 20.25 -8.96
CA PRO A 268 19.81 20.17 -9.92
C PRO A 268 19.89 18.97 -10.88
N ILE A 269 21.11 18.54 -11.24
CA ILE A 269 21.35 17.35 -12.09
C ILE A 269 20.84 16.08 -11.39
N LEU A 270 21.13 15.92 -10.09
CA LEU A 270 20.68 14.77 -9.30
C LEU A 270 19.17 14.82 -9.05
N LYS A 271 18.62 16.03 -8.87
CA LYS A 271 17.18 16.20 -8.71
C LYS A 271 16.44 15.73 -9.97
N ASN A 272 16.85 16.21 -11.14
CA ASN A 272 16.29 15.81 -12.42
C ASN A 272 16.45 14.30 -12.66
N MET A 273 17.58 13.71 -12.22
CA MET A 273 17.81 12.26 -12.29
C MET A 273 16.78 11.47 -11.48
N PHE A 274 16.58 11.82 -10.20
CA PHE A 274 15.61 11.12 -9.36
C PHE A 274 14.17 11.32 -9.86
N GLU A 275 13.82 12.52 -10.33
CA GLU A 275 12.53 12.79 -10.97
C GLU A 275 12.31 11.90 -12.19
N GLY A 276 13.31 11.80 -13.08
CA GLY A 276 13.25 10.92 -14.25
C GLY A 276 13.09 9.45 -13.87
N PHE A 277 13.86 8.96 -12.89
CA PHE A 277 13.70 7.57 -12.43
C PHE A 277 12.30 7.28 -11.88
N ILE A 278 11.74 8.22 -11.11
CA ILE A 278 10.39 8.08 -10.57
C ILE A 278 9.34 8.07 -11.69
N GLU A 279 9.43 8.98 -12.65
CA GLU A 279 8.46 9.10 -13.75
C GLU A 279 8.47 7.87 -14.66
N ILE A 280 9.66 7.39 -15.01
CA ILE A 280 9.79 6.23 -15.89
C ILE A 280 9.35 4.95 -15.16
N GLU A 281 9.67 4.79 -13.87
CA GLU A 281 9.23 3.59 -13.13
C GLU A 281 7.70 3.56 -12.94
N LYS A 282 7.06 4.72 -12.75
CA LYS A 282 5.58 4.83 -12.79
C LYS A 282 5.01 4.37 -14.12
N THR A 283 5.65 4.79 -15.21
CA THR A 283 5.23 4.45 -16.57
C THR A 283 5.41 2.96 -16.84
N LEU A 284 6.55 2.39 -16.44
CA LEU A 284 6.84 0.97 -16.56
C LEU A 284 5.88 0.11 -15.75
N GLU A 285 5.57 0.50 -14.50
CA GLU A 285 4.62 -0.21 -13.66
C GLU A 285 3.20 -0.19 -14.26
N ALA A 286 2.78 0.92 -14.88
CA ALA A 286 1.50 0.99 -15.57
C ALA A 286 1.40 -0.03 -16.74
N GLU A 287 2.48 -0.18 -17.52
CA GLU A 287 2.52 -1.19 -18.60
C GLU A 287 2.57 -2.62 -18.07
N ARG A 288 3.33 -2.90 -17.00
CA ARG A 288 3.32 -4.21 -16.32
C ARG A 288 1.90 -4.59 -15.90
N ILE A 289 1.12 -3.65 -15.36
CA ILE A 289 -0.28 -3.88 -14.98
C ILE A 289 -1.14 -4.20 -16.20
N LYS A 290 -0.98 -3.47 -17.32
CA LYS A 290 -1.71 -3.75 -18.57
C LYS A 290 -1.39 -5.15 -19.10
N LEU A 291 -0.12 -5.55 -19.11
CA LEU A 291 0.32 -6.91 -19.46
C LEU A 291 -0.28 -7.95 -18.52
N ALA A 292 -0.25 -7.70 -17.20
CA ALA A 292 -0.82 -8.60 -16.21
C ALA A 292 -2.32 -8.83 -16.40
N LEU A 293 -3.05 -7.88 -16.98
CA LEU A 293 -4.48 -8.02 -17.28
C LEU A 293 -4.78 -8.83 -18.56
N ARG A 294 -3.80 -9.05 -19.43
CA ARG A 294 -3.95 -9.90 -20.63
C ARG A 294 -3.97 -11.38 -20.23
N LYS A 295 -5.04 -12.10 -20.58
CA LYS A 295 -5.24 -13.51 -20.17
C LYS A 295 -4.17 -14.47 -20.71
N ASP A 296 -3.61 -14.14 -21.87
CA ASP A 296 -2.60 -14.90 -22.60
C ASP A 296 -1.16 -14.52 -22.21
N PHE A 297 -0.97 -13.45 -21.42
CA PHE A 297 0.36 -13.03 -20.98
C PHE A 297 0.90 -13.93 -19.87
N THR A 298 2.05 -14.54 -20.12
CA THR A 298 2.89 -15.25 -19.13
C THR A 298 4.34 -14.85 -19.34
N VAL A 299 5.13 -14.81 -18.27
CA VAL A 299 6.55 -14.42 -18.35
C VAL A 299 7.35 -15.46 -19.15
N GLU A 300 6.95 -16.72 -19.07
CA GLU A 300 7.50 -17.85 -19.81
C GLU A 300 7.28 -17.70 -21.32
N ALA A 301 6.09 -17.26 -21.74
CA ALA A 301 5.83 -16.98 -23.14
C ALA A 301 6.70 -15.84 -23.65
N VAL A 302 6.90 -14.77 -22.86
CA VAL A 302 7.82 -13.68 -23.19
C VAL A 302 9.26 -14.20 -23.29
N PHE A 303 9.74 -14.93 -22.29
CA PHE A 303 11.08 -15.52 -22.27
C PHE A 303 11.34 -16.39 -23.51
N SER A 304 10.35 -17.16 -23.94
CA SER A 304 10.45 -18.02 -25.13
C SER A 304 10.61 -17.26 -26.45
N LEU A 305 10.24 -15.97 -26.52
CA LEU A 305 10.49 -15.13 -27.70
C LEU A 305 11.99 -14.91 -27.94
N PHE A 306 12.76 -14.88 -26.84
CA PHE A 306 14.19 -14.60 -26.82
C PHE A 306 15.01 -15.90 -26.72
N ASP A 307 14.55 -16.91 -25.96
CA ASP A 307 15.22 -18.21 -25.84
C ASP A 307 14.84 -19.20 -26.97
N ARG A 308 15.09 -18.81 -28.23
CA ARG A 308 14.72 -19.62 -29.41
C ARG A 308 15.42 -20.98 -29.46
N LYS A 309 16.61 -21.08 -28.85
CA LYS A 309 17.43 -22.29 -28.82
C LYS A 309 17.18 -23.15 -27.56
N ARG A 310 16.21 -22.77 -26.71
CA ARG A 310 15.87 -23.45 -25.45
C ARG A 310 17.07 -23.67 -24.52
N LYS A 311 17.98 -22.70 -24.48
CA LYS A 311 19.17 -22.68 -23.63
C LYS A 311 18.83 -22.42 -22.16
N LYS A 312 17.61 -21.96 -21.86
CA LYS A 312 17.16 -21.47 -20.54
C LYS A 312 17.93 -20.25 -20.02
N ARG A 313 18.64 -19.57 -20.92
CA ARG A 313 19.46 -18.39 -20.70
C ARG A 313 19.41 -17.54 -21.96
N VAL A 314 19.29 -16.23 -21.80
CA VAL A 314 19.16 -15.26 -22.90
C VAL A 314 20.34 -14.30 -22.86
N SER A 315 21.16 -14.28 -23.91
CA SER A 315 22.29 -13.34 -24.03
C SER A 315 21.85 -11.97 -24.53
N GLU A 316 22.72 -10.96 -24.44
CA GLU A 316 22.55 -9.64 -25.06
C GLU A 316 22.13 -9.76 -26.53
N ASN A 317 22.84 -10.60 -27.29
CA ASN A 317 22.54 -10.85 -28.69
C ASN A 317 21.21 -11.57 -28.91
N ASP A 318 20.79 -12.47 -28.01
CA ASP A 318 19.46 -13.09 -28.07
C ASP A 318 18.36 -12.04 -27.80
N ILE A 319 18.59 -11.08 -26.88
CA ILE A 319 17.70 -9.93 -26.65
C ILE A 319 17.58 -9.08 -27.92
N ASP A 320 18.70 -8.66 -28.51
CA ASP A 320 18.69 -7.81 -29.71
C ASP A 320 17.98 -8.49 -30.88
N ILE A 321 18.26 -9.78 -31.13
CA ILE A 321 17.54 -10.54 -32.15
C ILE A 321 16.04 -10.58 -31.83
N GLY A 322 15.65 -10.85 -30.59
CA GLY A 322 14.24 -10.87 -30.19
C GLY A 322 13.54 -9.54 -30.42
N LEU A 323 14.13 -8.43 -29.98
CA LEU A 323 13.63 -7.07 -30.16
C LEU A 323 13.49 -6.71 -31.65
N MET A 324 14.49 -7.04 -32.46
CA MET A 324 14.46 -6.83 -33.91
C MET A 324 13.29 -7.58 -34.57
N ASN A 325 13.05 -8.83 -34.16
CA ASN A 325 11.92 -9.63 -34.66
C ASN A 325 10.56 -9.09 -34.20
N MET A 326 10.52 -8.33 -33.11
CA MET A 326 9.33 -7.65 -32.62
C MET A 326 9.12 -6.27 -33.26
N GLY A 327 10.03 -5.82 -34.13
CA GLY A 327 9.97 -4.52 -34.80
C GLY A 327 10.52 -3.36 -33.98
N ILE A 328 11.32 -3.64 -32.95
CA ILE A 328 12.02 -2.64 -32.14
C ILE A 328 13.43 -2.45 -32.71
N PRO A 329 13.83 -1.20 -33.06
CA PRO A 329 15.18 -0.92 -33.53
C PRO A 329 16.26 -1.22 -32.48
N THR A 330 17.38 -1.80 -32.89
CA THR A 330 18.49 -2.23 -32.00
C THR A 330 19.79 -1.46 -32.21
N PHE A 331 19.77 -0.30 -32.88
CA PHE A 331 20.96 0.47 -33.27
C PHE A 331 21.83 0.98 -32.10
N GLU A 332 21.36 0.85 -30.85
CA GLU A 332 22.06 1.29 -29.64
C GLU A 332 22.32 0.14 -28.65
N ASN A 333 22.36 -1.11 -29.11
CA ASN A 333 22.59 -2.30 -28.28
C ASN A 333 21.67 -2.38 -27.05
N PRO A 334 20.32 -2.34 -27.21
CA PRO A 334 19.39 -2.43 -26.09
C PRO A 334 19.58 -3.71 -25.26
N GLY A 335 20.02 -4.81 -25.88
CA GLY A 335 20.38 -6.05 -25.19
C GLY A 335 21.43 -5.85 -24.11
N TYR A 336 22.50 -5.09 -24.40
CA TYR A 336 23.56 -4.77 -23.43
C TYR A 336 23.00 -4.10 -22.17
N TYR A 337 22.15 -3.08 -22.35
CA TYR A 337 21.59 -2.35 -21.23
C TYR A 337 20.65 -3.19 -20.38
N ILE A 338 19.79 -3.99 -21.02
CA ILE A 338 18.83 -4.85 -20.33
C ILE A 338 19.56 -5.93 -19.54
N VAL A 339 20.53 -6.63 -20.14
CA VAL A 339 21.31 -7.67 -19.43
C VAL A 339 22.07 -7.07 -18.27
N ARG A 340 22.85 -6.00 -18.49
CA ARG A 340 23.64 -5.35 -17.43
C ARG A 340 22.82 -4.90 -16.22
N HIS A 341 21.56 -4.53 -16.43
CA HIS A 341 20.66 -4.07 -15.38
C HIS A 341 20.01 -5.22 -14.62
N TYR A 342 19.51 -6.23 -15.32
CA TYR A 342 18.64 -7.27 -14.73
C TYR A 342 19.37 -8.57 -14.38
N ASP A 343 20.61 -8.76 -14.85
CA ASP A 343 21.47 -9.89 -14.48
C ASP A 343 21.96 -9.74 -13.02
N LYS A 344 21.38 -10.56 -12.13
CA LYS A 344 21.68 -10.52 -10.69
C LYS A 344 22.83 -11.45 -10.30
N ASP A 345 22.90 -12.64 -10.88
CA ASP A 345 23.95 -13.62 -10.56
C ASP A 345 25.26 -13.36 -11.31
N ARG A 346 25.24 -12.40 -12.25
CA ARG A 346 26.38 -11.88 -13.00
C ARG A 346 26.97 -12.93 -13.94
N ASP A 347 26.11 -13.76 -14.51
CA ASP A 347 26.50 -14.75 -15.52
C ASP A 347 26.50 -14.19 -16.95
N GLU A 348 26.28 -12.87 -17.10
CA GLU A 348 26.16 -12.12 -18.37
C GLU A 348 24.97 -12.57 -19.23
N MET A 349 24.02 -13.28 -18.62
CA MET A 349 22.82 -13.80 -19.26
C MET A 349 21.61 -13.48 -18.39
N LEU A 350 20.42 -13.54 -18.99
CA LEU A 350 19.17 -13.43 -18.26
C LEU A 350 18.48 -14.77 -18.22
N ASP A 351 18.05 -15.16 -17.03
CA ASP A 351 17.21 -16.33 -16.85
C ASP A 351 15.73 -15.98 -16.65
N LEU A 352 14.91 -17.00 -16.43
CA LEU A 352 13.48 -16.80 -16.24
C LEU A 352 13.19 -15.98 -14.97
N SER A 353 13.97 -16.15 -13.91
CA SER A 353 13.84 -15.35 -12.68
C SER A 353 14.12 -13.87 -12.96
N ASP A 354 15.09 -13.56 -13.81
CA ASP A 354 15.37 -12.17 -14.19
C ASP A 354 14.24 -11.58 -15.05
N PHE A 355 13.65 -12.37 -15.95
CA PHE A 355 12.46 -11.97 -16.68
C PHE A 355 11.25 -11.74 -15.76
N TYR A 356 11.08 -12.52 -14.70
CA TYR A 356 10.05 -12.21 -13.69
C TYR A 356 10.32 -10.86 -13.03
N ARG A 357 11.57 -10.47 -12.75
CA ARG A 357 11.84 -9.14 -12.20
C ARG A 357 11.52 -8.02 -13.20
N ILE A 358 11.77 -8.25 -14.49
CA ILE A 358 11.47 -7.27 -15.54
C ILE A 358 9.96 -7.06 -15.66
N PHE A 359 9.16 -8.13 -15.64
CA PHE A 359 7.77 -8.10 -16.08
C PHE A 359 6.72 -8.22 -14.98
N LEU A 360 7.10 -8.61 -13.76
CA LEU A 360 6.15 -8.77 -12.67
C LEU A 360 5.74 -7.39 -12.11
N PRO A 361 4.43 -7.07 -12.06
CA PRO A 361 3.96 -5.85 -11.42
C PRO A 361 4.33 -5.80 -9.93
N LYS A 362 4.75 -4.63 -9.46
CA LYS A 362 5.07 -4.39 -8.03
C LYS A 362 3.82 -4.42 -7.16
N ARG A 363 2.66 -4.09 -7.72
CA ARG A 363 1.37 -4.24 -7.04
C ARG A 363 1.03 -5.71 -6.82
N SER A 364 0.97 -6.13 -5.56
CA SER A 364 0.78 -7.54 -5.13
C SER A 364 -0.36 -8.27 -5.84
N TYR A 365 -1.52 -7.62 -6.04
CA TYR A 365 -2.67 -8.22 -6.71
C TYR A 365 -2.33 -8.67 -8.15
N TYR A 366 -1.74 -7.77 -8.96
CA TYR A 366 -1.39 -8.07 -10.34
C TYR A 366 -0.17 -9.02 -10.43
N GLY A 367 0.77 -8.91 -9.49
CA GLY A 367 1.87 -9.87 -9.36
C GLY A 367 1.37 -11.29 -9.10
N LEU A 368 0.39 -11.48 -8.21
CA LEU A 368 -0.22 -12.78 -7.94
C LEU A 368 -0.95 -13.35 -9.17
N ILE A 369 -1.65 -12.49 -9.91
CA ILE A 369 -2.30 -12.89 -11.18
C ILE A 369 -1.28 -13.47 -12.16
N VAL A 370 -0.14 -12.80 -12.35
CA VAL A 370 0.90 -13.27 -13.28
C VAL A 370 1.57 -14.54 -12.77
N LYS A 371 1.91 -14.62 -11.47
CA LYS A 371 2.55 -15.80 -10.86
C LYS A 371 1.70 -17.06 -10.92
N ASN A 372 0.39 -16.93 -10.72
CA ASN A 372 -0.53 -18.07 -10.66
C ASN A 372 -1.12 -18.45 -12.03
N ARG A 373 -0.73 -17.74 -13.10
CA ARG A 373 -1.29 -17.98 -14.43
C ARG A 373 -0.52 -19.06 -15.17
N SER A 374 -1.20 -20.17 -15.40
CA SER A 374 -0.85 -21.14 -16.45
C SER A 374 -1.56 -20.76 -17.74
N GLY A 375 -0.81 -20.40 -18.78
CA GLY A 375 -1.36 -19.87 -20.04
C GLY A 375 -0.82 -20.57 -21.30
N PRO A 376 -1.45 -20.33 -22.46
CA PRO A 376 -0.98 -20.84 -23.73
C PRO A 376 0.40 -20.27 -24.09
N SER A 377 1.21 -21.03 -24.84
CA SER A 377 2.58 -20.63 -25.20
C SER A 377 2.64 -19.47 -26.22
N LYS A 378 1.53 -19.08 -26.82
CA LYS A 378 1.49 -18.09 -27.91
C LYS A 378 0.72 -16.85 -27.49
N LEU A 379 1.40 -15.71 -27.54
CA LEU A 379 0.84 -14.39 -27.24
C LEU A 379 -0.02 -13.88 -28.40
N SER A 380 -1.09 -13.16 -28.08
CA SER A 380 -1.93 -12.45 -29.04
C SER A 380 -1.19 -11.23 -29.59
N ILE A 381 -1.67 -10.70 -30.73
CA ILE A 381 -1.08 -9.51 -31.36
C ILE A 381 -1.15 -8.31 -30.40
N GLU A 382 -2.30 -8.14 -29.72
CA GLU A 382 -2.49 -7.04 -28.77
C GLU A 382 -1.55 -7.17 -27.55
N THR A 383 -1.26 -8.40 -27.11
CA THR A 383 -0.30 -8.64 -26.03
C THR A 383 1.14 -8.37 -26.48
N LEU A 384 1.48 -8.70 -27.73
CA LEU A 384 2.78 -8.36 -28.33
C LEU A 384 2.95 -6.85 -28.51
N GLU A 385 1.90 -6.11 -28.85
CA GLU A 385 1.93 -4.64 -28.94
C GLU A 385 2.20 -4.00 -27.57
N LEU A 386 1.54 -4.46 -26.50
CA LEU A 386 1.82 -4.00 -25.13
C LEU A 386 3.24 -4.36 -24.69
N LEU A 387 3.71 -5.55 -25.06
CA LEU A 387 5.07 -6.00 -24.77
C LEU A 387 6.10 -5.13 -25.49
N ASN A 388 5.81 -4.73 -26.73
CA ASN A 388 6.64 -3.81 -27.49
C ASN A 388 6.78 -2.45 -26.82
N GLU A 389 5.66 -1.87 -26.38
CA GLU A 389 5.68 -0.60 -25.66
C GLU A 389 6.43 -0.73 -24.32
N THR A 390 6.26 -1.85 -23.61
CA THR A 390 7.00 -2.13 -22.37
C THR A 390 8.51 -2.15 -22.62
N PHE A 391 8.98 -2.84 -23.65
CA PHE A 391 10.40 -2.85 -24.00
C PHE A 391 10.91 -1.47 -24.43
N ARG A 392 10.13 -0.69 -25.18
CA ARG A 392 10.51 0.69 -25.54
C ARG A 392 10.72 1.56 -24.30
N ILE A 393 9.85 1.43 -23.30
CA ILE A 393 9.99 2.14 -22.02
C ILE A 393 11.24 1.69 -21.28
N ILE A 394 11.51 0.37 -21.19
CA ILE A 394 12.71 -0.17 -20.54
C ILE A 394 13.99 0.35 -21.24
N ILE A 395 14.03 0.32 -22.57
CA ILE A 395 15.19 0.79 -23.34
C ILE A 395 15.39 2.29 -23.13
N SER A 396 14.31 3.08 -23.19
CA SER A 396 14.38 4.52 -22.91
C SER A 396 14.84 4.81 -21.48
N LEU A 397 14.40 4.01 -20.50
CA LEU A 397 14.83 4.09 -19.11
C LEU A 397 16.34 3.91 -18.98
N GLU A 398 16.88 2.89 -19.61
CA GLU A 398 18.31 2.58 -19.53
C GLU A 398 19.17 3.60 -20.30
N GLN A 399 18.72 4.06 -21.48
CA GLN A 399 19.38 5.13 -22.21
C GLN A 399 19.41 6.45 -21.42
N GLN A 400 18.30 6.82 -20.79
CA GLN A 400 18.24 8.00 -19.92
C GLN A 400 19.15 7.85 -18.71
N THR A 401 19.20 6.65 -18.12
CA THR A 401 20.13 6.34 -17.02
C THR A 401 21.57 6.56 -17.46
N GLU A 402 21.98 6.03 -18.62
CA GLU A 402 23.35 6.15 -19.12
C GLU A 402 23.72 7.60 -19.49
N SER A 403 22.78 8.36 -20.06
CA SER A 403 22.95 9.80 -20.30
C SER A 403 23.18 10.57 -18.99
N LEU A 404 22.42 10.25 -17.94
CA LEU A 404 22.57 10.85 -16.62
C LEU A 404 23.90 10.45 -15.96
N ARG A 405 24.35 9.18 -16.08
CA ARG A 405 25.69 8.75 -15.63
C ARG A 405 26.79 9.60 -16.29
N SER A 406 26.68 9.79 -17.61
CA SER A 406 27.63 10.60 -18.38
C SER A 406 27.66 12.05 -17.93
N GLN A 407 26.49 12.66 -17.68
CA GLN A 407 26.39 14.03 -17.15
C GLN A 407 27.02 14.16 -15.76
N ILE A 408 26.78 13.20 -14.86
CA ILE A 408 27.36 13.21 -13.52
C ILE A 408 28.88 13.08 -13.58
N LYS A 409 29.40 12.18 -14.42
CA LYS A 409 30.84 12.02 -14.65
C LYS A 409 31.50 13.31 -15.15
N ILE A 410 30.84 14.05 -16.04
CA ILE A 410 31.32 15.33 -16.56
C ILE A 410 31.22 16.45 -15.50
N SER A 411 30.17 16.44 -14.68
CA SER A 411 29.93 17.47 -13.66
C SER A 411 30.93 17.46 -12.50
N GLY A 412 31.74 16.41 -12.36
CA GLY A 412 32.74 16.28 -11.31
C GLY A 412 32.17 16.11 -9.90
N ILE A 413 30.88 15.78 -9.76
CA ILE A 413 30.25 15.60 -8.45
C ILE A 413 30.83 14.38 -7.74
N ALA A 414 31.31 14.56 -6.51
CA ALA A 414 31.82 13.48 -5.69
C ALA A 414 30.68 12.58 -5.21
N LEU A 415 30.58 11.36 -5.76
CA LEU A 415 29.59 10.35 -5.35
C LEU A 415 29.54 10.12 -3.85
N LYS A 416 30.69 10.18 -3.18
CA LYS A 416 30.78 9.96 -1.75
C LYS A 416 30.07 11.05 -0.94
N GLU A 417 30.09 12.29 -1.42
CA GLU A 417 29.37 13.39 -0.80
C GLU A 417 27.86 13.25 -0.99
N ILE A 418 27.41 12.81 -2.18
CA ILE A 418 25.99 12.50 -2.42
C ILE A 418 25.54 11.34 -1.53
N PHE A 419 26.32 10.26 -1.50
CA PHE A 419 25.99 9.09 -0.70
C PHE A 419 25.87 9.45 0.78
N ASN A 420 26.82 10.22 1.29
CA ASN A 420 26.81 10.67 2.69
C ASN A 420 25.67 11.65 2.95
N SER A 421 25.31 12.52 2.00
CA SER A 421 24.19 13.46 2.17
C SER A 421 22.84 12.75 2.19
N ILE A 422 22.68 11.66 1.42
CA ILE A 422 21.49 10.82 1.49
C ILE A 422 21.49 10.03 2.80
N LYS A 423 22.61 9.41 3.17
CA LYS A 423 22.76 8.61 4.40
C LYS A 423 22.44 9.43 5.67
N GLY A 424 22.82 10.71 5.68
CA GLY A 424 22.68 11.59 6.83
C GLY A 424 23.62 11.26 7.99
N ASP A 425 23.64 12.13 9.00
CA ASP A 425 24.44 11.98 10.23
C ASP A 425 23.66 11.21 11.30
N SER A 426 23.35 9.94 11.04
CA SER A 426 22.79 9.07 12.09
C SER A 426 23.87 8.75 13.14
N PRO A 427 23.55 8.78 14.45
CA PRO A 427 24.49 8.45 15.53
C PRO A 427 25.09 7.03 15.41
N ASP A 428 24.43 6.13 14.68
CA ASP A 428 24.89 4.76 14.46
C ASP A 428 25.96 4.63 13.35
N ASN A 429 26.24 5.71 12.60
CA ASN A 429 27.22 5.78 11.50
C ASN A 429 27.22 4.56 10.55
N LEU A 430 26.03 4.01 10.27
CA LEU A 430 25.85 2.83 9.41
C LEU A 430 26.43 3.07 8.01
N ASP A 431 27.20 2.16 7.44
CA ASP A 431 27.90 2.35 6.15
C ASP A 431 27.01 2.22 4.90
N TYR A 432 25.69 2.17 5.08
CA TYR A 432 24.66 2.02 4.06
C TYR A 432 23.56 3.08 4.18
N ILE A 433 22.87 3.35 3.07
CA ILE A 433 21.66 4.16 3.03
C ILE A 433 20.44 3.26 3.27
N THR A 434 19.58 3.65 4.20
CA THR A 434 18.29 2.97 4.42
C THR A 434 17.18 3.57 3.59
N THR A 435 16.06 2.86 3.45
CA THR A 435 14.82 3.39 2.86
C THR A 435 14.39 4.71 3.49
N ASP A 436 14.57 4.87 4.80
CA ASP A 436 14.15 6.07 5.52
C ASP A 436 15.09 7.24 5.22
N ASN A 437 16.41 7.01 5.20
CA ASN A 437 17.39 8.00 4.75
C ASN A 437 17.10 8.48 3.33
N PHE A 438 16.81 7.54 2.42
CA PHE A 438 16.48 7.85 1.03
C PHE A 438 15.19 8.68 0.93
N ARG A 439 14.15 8.31 1.70
CA ARG A 439 12.88 9.04 1.75
C ARG A 439 13.06 10.47 2.26
N GLU A 440 13.75 10.63 3.38
CA GLU A 440 14.01 11.94 4.00
C GLU A 440 14.76 12.86 3.04
N PHE A 441 15.78 12.33 2.36
CA PHE A 441 16.55 13.08 1.37
C PHE A 441 15.70 13.55 0.18
N LEU A 442 14.85 12.70 -0.39
CA LEU A 442 13.98 13.09 -1.52
C LEU A 442 12.92 14.12 -1.10
N ILE A 443 12.32 13.95 0.09
CA ILE A 443 11.35 14.90 0.64
C ILE A 443 12.00 16.25 0.91
N ALA A 444 13.20 16.27 1.52
CA ALA A 444 13.96 17.49 1.77
C ALA A 444 14.24 18.28 0.49
N ASN A 445 14.34 17.59 -0.65
CA ASN A 445 14.57 18.19 -1.96
C ASN A 445 13.28 18.42 -2.78
N LYS A 446 12.12 18.40 -2.10
CA LYS A 446 10.78 18.71 -2.64
C LYS A 446 10.31 17.73 -3.72
N LEU A 447 10.73 16.47 -3.64
CA LEU A 447 10.23 15.41 -4.50
C LEU A 447 9.02 14.73 -3.83
N LEU A 448 7.90 14.68 -4.55
CA LEU A 448 6.67 14.04 -4.10
C LEU A 448 6.62 12.60 -4.63
N LEU A 449 6.64 11.63 -3.72
CA LEU A 449 6.68 10.20 -4.04
C LEU A 449 5.68 9.42 -3.19
N THR A 450 5.00 8.47 -3.82
CA THR A 450 4.25 7.42 -3.12
C THR A 450 5.21 6.35 -2.60
N ASN A 451 4.77 5.46 -1.70
CA ASN A 451 5.60 4.34 -1.25
C ASN A 451 5.95 3.37 -2.39
N ILE A 452 5.09 3.24 -3.40
CA ILE A 452 5.37 2.41 -4.58
C ILE A 452 6.51 3.03 -5.39
N ASP A 453 6.50 4.35 -5.58
CA ASP A 453 7.56 5.07 -6.29
C ASP A 453 8.90 4.95 -5.56
N LEU A 454 8.88 5.09 -4.23
CA LEU A 454 10.07 4.94 -3.40
C LEU A 454 10.62 3.51 -3.44
N ASN A 455 9.76 2.50 -3.29
CA ASN A 455 10.20 1.11 -3.35
C ASN A 455 10.77 0.80 -4.73
N GLY A 456 10.13 1.28 -5.79
CA GLY A 456 10.63 1.05 -7.14
C GLY A 456 11.95 1.74 -7.41
N LEU A 457 12.17 2.92 -6.84
CA LEU A 457 13.44 3.61 -6.87
C LEU A 457 14.51 2.88 -6.06
N ILE A 458 14.18 2.39 -4.86
CA ILE A 458 15.11 1.66 -3.99
C ILE A 458 15.54 0.35 -4.59
N GLU A 459 14.64 -0.45 -5.16
CA GLU A 459 14.97 -1.71 -5.86
C GLU A 459 16.00 -1.50 -6.97
N ARG A 460 16.06 -0.29 -7.54
CA ARG A 460 17.05 0.06 -8.55
C ARG A 460 18.46 0.16 -7.98
N PHE A 461 18.59 0.58 -6.72
CA PHE A 461 19.85 0.72 -6.01
C PHE A 461 20.20 -0.53 -5.19
N ASP A 462 19.23 -1.11 -4.48
CA ASP A 462 19.39 -2.30 -3.64
C ASP A 462 19.37 -3.58 -4.50
N ASN A 463 20.50 -3.86 -5.15
CA ASN A 463 20.64 -4.99 -6.06
C ASN A 463 20.56 -6.36 -5.35
N ASN A 464 20.92 -6.42 -4.06
CA ASN A 464 20.95 -7.67 -3.32
C ASN A 464 19.59 -7.96 -2.64
N GLY A 465 18.82 -6.91 -2.32
CA GLY A 465 17.46 -6.97 -1.76
C GLY A 465 17.42 -7.05 -0.23
N ASP A 466 18.47 -6.61 0.47
CA ASP A 466 18.56 -6.63 1.93
C ASP A 466 17.98 -5.37 2.59
N GLY A 467 17.44 -4.44 1.79
CA GLY A 467 16.88 -3.17 2.23
C GLY A 467 17.94 -2.11 2.55
N LYS A 468 19.21 -2.36 2.23
CA LYS A 468 20.34 -1.49 2.53
C LYS A 468 21.12 -1.18 1.27
N ILE A 469 21.23 0.10 0.93
CA ILE A 469 21.98 0.53 -0.25
C ILE A 469 23.40 0.85 0.19
N THR A 470 24.35 -0.03 -0.11
CA THR A 470 25.78 0.22 0.15
C THR A 470 26.36 1.26 -0.83
N TYR A 471 27.50 1.86 -0.49
CA TYR A 471 28.17 2.80 -1.41
C TYR A 471 28.50 2.15 -2.76
N LYS A 472 28.82 0.85 -2.77
CA LYS A 472 29.13 0.10 -4.00
C LYS A 472 27.89 -0.04 -4.89
N GLU A 473 26.75 -0.34 -4.30
CA GLU A 473 25.46 -0.43 -4.99
C GLU A 473 25.02 0.93 -5.51
N PHE A 474 25.10 1.95 -4.67
CA PHE A 474 24.82 3.32 -5.07
C PHE A 474 25.70 3.78 -6.24
N ALA A 475 27.01 3.57 -6.12
CA ALA A 475 27.97 3.92 -7.16
C ALA A 475 27.66 3.20 -8.47
N ARG A 476 27.33 1.89 -8.44
CA ARG A 476 27.01 1.11 -9.65
C ARG A 476 25.84 1.66 -10.46
N VAL A 477 24.83 2.21 -9.79
CA VAL A 477 23.68 2.79 -10.50
C VAL A 477 24.03 4.13 -11.10
N ILE A 478 24.87 4.93 -10.43
CA ILE A 478 25.18 6.31 -10.84
C ILE A 478 26.44 6.41 -11.73
N PHE A 479 27.35 5.42 -11.70
CA PHE A 479 28.59 5.30 -12.48
C PHE A 479 28.78 3.86 -12.96
#